data_AF-N1VUH5-F1
#
_entry.id   AF-N1VUH5-F1
#
_cell.length_a   1.000
_cell.length_b   1.000
_cell.length_c   1.000
_cell.angle_alpha   90.00
_cell.angle_beta   90.00
_cell.angle_gamma   90.00
#
_symmetry.space_group_name_H-M   'P 1'
#
loop_
_entity.id
_entity.type
_entity.pdbx_description
1 polymer ?
#
loop_
_entity_poly.entity_id
_entity_poly.type
_entity_poly.pdbx_seq_one_letter_code
_entity_poly.pdbx_strand_id
1 'polypeptide(L)'
;MRRSLKIIFYIIIFILGFLTCILLKKYTSFTIANQISIELNPFDIVSLIVTLLIAVYVGRILTKQNEYETSEKELIVKYFTDFKDLLRNKIEFIIEKNIIEDKIINCELKILRSKLNSIISIAEEYDFIRDQNNGKANQVKEKLKDIWEILTDPSIAPVDNNLLLRKTQVATNSLQIEKLLFDLIIEIYKK
;
A
#
# COMPACT_ATOMS: atom_id res chain seq x y z
N MET A 1 1.04 22.22 9.79
CA MET A 1 1.60 23.03 8.67
C MET A 1 2.01 24.46 9.07
N ARG A 2 1.20 25.25 9.80
CA ARG A 2 1.53 26.65 10.18
C ARG A 2 2.75 26.84 11.12
N ARG A 3 3.08 25.88 11.99
CA ARG A 3 4.20 26.04 12.95
C ARG A 3 5.58 25.95 12.29
N SER A 4 5.77 25.06 11.32
CA SER A 4 7.08 24.89 10.66
C SER A 4 7.43 26.06 9.73
N LEU A 5 6.43 26.66 9.10
CA LEU A 5 6.62 27.82 8.23
C LEU A 5 7.07 29.05 9.04
N LYS A 6 6.55 29.19 10.28
CA LYS A 6 6.98 30.22 11.22
C LYS A 6 8.45 30.05 11.61
N ILE A 7 8.90 28.82 11.86
CA ILE A 7 10.29 28.55 12.24
C ILE A 7 11.25 28.91 11.10
N ILE A 8 10.92 28.55 9.86
CA ILE A 8 11.73 28.92 8.68
C ILE A 8 11.78 30.44 8.51
N PHE A 9 10.65 31.13 8.69
CA PHE A 9 10.57 32.59 8.62
C PHE A 9 11.45 33.27 9.69
N TYR A 10 11.46 32.76 10.92
CA TYR A 10 12.34 33.29 11.98
C TYR A 10 13.82 33.06 11.69
N ILE A 11 14.18 31.90 11.11
CA ILE A 11 15.57 31.61 10.71
C ILE A 11 16.02 32.58 9.61
N ILE A 12 15.17 32.87 8.61
CA ILE A 12 15.48 33.82 7.54
C ILE A 12 15.70 35.22 8.09
N ILE A 13 14.83 35.69 8.99
CA ILE A 13 14.97 37.01 9.64
C ILE A 13 16.27 37.09 10.45
N PHE A 14 16.64 36.01 11.14
CA PHE A 14 17.87 35.95 11.92
C PHE A 14 19.12 36.05 11.03
N ILE A 15 19.14 35.32 9.91
CA ILE A 15 20.23 35.40 8.91
C ILE A 15 20.32 36.80 8.31
N LEU A 16 19.18 37.40 7.97
CA LEU A 16 19.12 38.76 7.41
C LEU A 16 19.66 39.78 8.42
N GLY A 17 19.26 39.68 9.69
CA GLY A 17 19.76 40.49 10.79
C GLY A 17 21.27 40.34 10.98
N PHE A 18 21.78 39.12 10.92
CA PHE A 18 23.21 38.83 11.05
C PHE A 18 24.03 39.40 9.87
N LEU A 19 23.55 39.24 8.65
CA LEU A 19 24.14 39.85 7.45
C LEU A 19 24.15 41.37 7.50
N THR A 20 23.06 42.00 7.95
CA THR A 20 23.01 43.45 8.14
C THR A 20 23.99 43.92 9.22
N CYS A 21 24.20 43.16 10.29
CA CYS A 21 25.20 43.47 11.32
C CYS A 21 26.64 43.41 10.76
N ILE A 22 26.96 42.40 9.95
CA ILE A 22 28.29 42.28 9.30
C ILE A 22 28.51 43.45 8.33
N LEU A 23 27.52 43.79 7.51
CA LEU A 23 27.58 44.92 6.58
C LEU A 23 27.73 46.25 7.33
N LEU A 24 26.98 46.46 8.42
CA LEU A 24 27.13 47.65 9.27
C LEU A 24 28.53 47.73 9.87
N LYS A 25 29.12 46.61 10.31
CA LYS A 25 30.49 46.58 10.85
C LYS A 25 31.55 46.91 9.80
N LYS A 26 31.27 46.68 8.51
CA LYS A 26 32.16 47.01 7.38
C LYS A 26 32.04 48.47 6.92
N TYR A 27 30.85 49.08 7.02
CA TYR A 27 30.59 50.45 6.57
C TYR A 27 30.60 51.50 7.70
N THR A 28 30.48 51.09 8.96
CA THR A 28 30.64 51.96 10.12
C THR A 28 31.86 51.52 10.91
N SER A 29 32.82 52.41 11.12
CA SER A 29 34.06 52.20 11.87
C SER A 29 33.82 52.09 13.38
N PHE A 30 32.91 51.22 13.80
CA PHE A 30 32.71 50.83 15.19
C PHE A 30 33.64 49.66 15.52
N THR A 31 34.85 49.98 15.97
CA THR A 31 35.79 49.01 16.54
C THR A 31 35.31 48.61 17.94
N ILE A 32 34.44 47.60 18.02
CA ILE A 32 34.27 46.84 19.26
C ILE A 32 35.59 46.07 19.47
N ALA A 33 36.31 46.41 20.55
CA ALA A 33 37.61 45.85 20.88
C ALA A 33 37.59 44.31 20.86
N ASN A 34 38.39 43.74 19.96
CA ASN A 34 38.58 42.30 19.78
C ASN A 34 39.50 41.74 20.88
N GLN A 35 39.06 40.70 21.60
CA GLN A 35 39.98 39.71 22.16
C GLN A 35 39.56 38.24 21.94
N ILE A 36 38.57 37.97 21.09
CA ILE A 36 38.31 36.59 20.62
C ILE A 36 38.00 36.65 19.12
N SER A 37 39.04 36.59 18.29
CA SER A 37 38.91 36.45 16.84
C SER A 37 38.54 35.00 16.52
N ILE A 38 37.26 34.68 16.64
CA ILE A 38 36.71 33.49 16.00
C ILE A 38 36.63 33.83 14.51
N GLU A 39 37.54 33.29 13.70
CA GLU A 39 37.48 33.31 12.23
C GLU A 39 36.32 32.41 11.76
N LEU A 40 35.09 32.86 12.00
CA LEU A 40 33.90 32.27 11.40
C LEU A 40 33.70 32.93 10.03
N ASN A 41 34.01 32.19 8.97
CA ASN A 41 33.68 32.60 7.62
C ASN A 41 32.14 32.70 7.49
N PRO A 42 31.58 33.88 7.16
CA PRO A 42 30.14 34.04 7.00
C PRO A 42 29.53 33.08 5.97
N PHE A 43 30.33 32.67 4.98
CA PHE A 43 29.91 31.72 3.95
C PHE A 43 29.69 30.31 4.52
N ASP A 44 30.52 29.88 5.48
CA ASP A 44 30.40 28.56 6.12
C ASP A 44 29.14 28.49 7.00
N ILE A 45 28.82 29.59 7.69
CA ILE A 45 27.58 29.68 8.48
C ILE A 45 26.35 29.56 7.56
N VAL A 46 26.34 30.29 6.44
CA VAL A 46 25.22 30.23 5.48
C VAL A 46 25.12 28.84 4.85
N SER A 47 26.24 28.24 4.46
CA SER A 47 26.30 26.89 3.90
C SER A 47 25.75 25.85 4.89
N LEU A 48 26.13 25.94 6.17
CA LEU A 48 25.64 25.05 7.22
C LEU A 48 24.13 25.18 7.42
N ILE A 49 23.59 26.41 7.40
CA ILE A 49 22.14 26.63 7.54
C ILE A 49 21.38 26.10 6.32
N VAL A 50 21.87 26.33 5.11
CA VAL A 50 21.26 25.79 3.88
C VAL A 50 21.27 24.26 3.92
N THR A 51 22.37 23.65 4.33
CA THR A 51 22.49 22.19 4.46
C THR A 51 21.50 21.64 5.48
N LEU A 52 21.34 22.30 6.63
CA LEU A 52 20.34 21.94 7.65
C LEU A 52 18.92 22.02 7.08
N LEU A 53 18.59 23.07 6.33
CA LEU A 53 17.26 23.24 5.73
C LEU A 53 16.97 22.17 4.69
N ILE A 54 17.96 21.84 3.84
CA ILE A 54 17.84 20.76 2.86
C ILE A 54 17.62 19.42 3.56
N ALA A 55 18.41 19.10 4.60
CA ALA A 55 18.26 17.86 5.35
C ALA A 55 16.86 17.72 5.98
N VAL A 56 16.32 18.79 6.56
CA VAL A 56 14.95 18.81 7.12
C VAL A 56 13.89 18.66 6.03
N TYR A 57 14.08 19.31 4.89
CA TYR A 57 13.16 19.22 3.75
C TYR A 57 13.13 17.82 3.15
N VAL A 58 14.30 17.27 2.83
CA VAL A 58 14.47 15.92 2.29
C VAL A 58 13.91 14.88 3.26
N GLY A 59 14.26 14.97 4.55
CA GLY A 59 13.73 14.09 5.57
C GLY A 59 12.20 14.07 5.59
N ARG A 60 11.55 15.24 5.52
CA ARG A 60 10.07 15.32 5.51
C ARG A 60 9.44 14.76 4.24
N ILE A 61 10.05 14.96 3.08
CA ILE A 61 9.52 14.41 1.82
C ILE A 61 9.63 12.89 1.83
N LEU A 62 10.79 12.36 2.23
CA LEU A 62 11.01 10.92 2.34
C LEU A 62 10.04 10.28 3.33
N THR A 63 9.82 10.90 4.50
CA THR A 63 8.83 10.38 5.47
C THR A 63 7.43 10.35 4.87
N LYS A 64 7.00 11.42 4.19
CA LYS A 64 5.65 11.46 3.59
C LYS A 64 5.48 10.46 2.46
N GLN A 65 6.49 10.29 1.61
CA GLN A 65 6.44 9.28 0.54
C GLN A 65 6.34 7.87 1.12
N ASN A 66 7.14 7.57 2.15
CA ASN A 66 7.09 6.29 2.83
C ASN A 66 5.74 6.03 3.53
N GLU A 67 5.16 7.04 4.18
CA GLU A 67 3.81 6.95 4.77
C GLU A 67 2.74 6.64 3.71
N TYR A 68 2.86 7.26 2.54
CA TYR A 68 1.94 7.07 1.42
C TYR A 68 2.04 5.65 0.85
N GLU A 69 3.25 5.18 0.54
CA GLU A 69 3.48 3.81 0.06
C GLU A 69 3.00 2.75 1.07
N THR A 70 3.23 2.99 2.37
CA THR A 70 2.75 2.08 3.43
C THR A 70 1.22 2.04 3.46
N SER A 71 0.56 3.18 3.34
CA SER A 71 -0.90 3.28 3.33
C SER A 71 -1.52 2.58 2.11
N GLU A 72 -0.89 2.70 0.93
CA GLU A 72 -1.34 2.00 -0.28
C GLU A 72 -1.21 0.48 -0.15
N LYS A 73 -0.09 0.00 0.42
CA LYS A 73 0.10 -1.43 0.73
C LYS A 73 -0.99 -1.95 1.66
N GLU A 74 -1.25 -1.24 2.76
CA GLU A 74 -2.28 -1.60 3.73
C GLU A 74 -3.68 -1.67 3.10
N LEU A 75 -4.00 -0.74 2.20
CA LEU A 75 -5.27 -0.71 1.50
C LEU A 75 -5.48 -1.95 0.63
N ILE A 76 -4.46 -2.36 -0.12
CA ILE A 76 -4.55 -3.52 -1.01
C ILE A 76 -4.60 -4.82 -0.21
N VAL A 77 -3.82 -4.94 0.86
CA VAL A 77 -3.89 -6.08 1.80
C VAL A 77 -5.30 -6.19 2.38
N LYS A 78 -5.90 -5.06 2.76
CA LYS A 78 -7.28 -5.02 3.24
C LYS A 78 -8.26 -5.51 2.17
N TYR A 79 -8.11 -5.10 0.91
CA TYR A 79 -8.97 -5.60 -0.16
C TYR A 79 -8.88 -7.11 -0.37
N PHE A 80 -7.67 -7.70 -0.32
CA PHE A 80 -7.50 -9.15 -0.39
C PHE A 80 -8.10 -9.87 0.82
N THR A 81 -7.99 -9.27 2.02
CA THR A 81 -8.58 -9.81 3.25
C THR A 81 -10.12 -9.78 3.18
N ASP A 82 -10.68 -8.63 2.79
CA ASP A 82 -12.13 -8.47 2.59
C ASP A 82 -12.66 -9.42 1.50
N PHE A 83 -11.86 -9.70 0.47
CA PHE A 83 -12.20 -10.68 -0.56
C PHE A 83 -12.21 -12.10 -0.01
N LYS A 84 -11.22 -12.48 0.80
CA LYS A 84 -11.16 -13.78 1.48
C LYS A 84 -12.41 -14.03 2.32
N ASP A 85 -12.81 -13.07 3.14
CA ASP A 85 -14.01 -13.19 3.97
C ASP A 85 -15.28 -13.30 3.13
N LEU A 86 -15.37 -12.51 2.05
CA LEU A 86 -16.48 -12.57 1.12
C LEU A 86 -16.56 -13.92 0.39
N LEU A 87 -15.42 -14.48 -0.02
CA LEU A 87 -15.32 -15.80 -0.65
C LEU A 87 -15.79 -16.89 0.31
N ARG A 88 -15.30 -16.88 1.55
CA ARG A 88 -15.72 -17.82 2.59
C ARG A 88 -17.22 -17.78 2.82
N ASN A 89 -17.78 -16.58 3.06
CA ASN A 89 -19.21 -16.42 3.31
C ASN A 89 -20.07 -16.90 2.16
N LYS A 90 -19.68 -16.62 0.90
CA LYS A 90 -20.43 -17.05 -0.27
C LYS A 90 -20.33 -18.56 -0.51
N ILE A 91 -19.15 -19.15 -0.31
CA ILE A 91 -18.96 -20.60 -0.46
C ILE A 91 -19.71 -21.36 0.63
N GLU A 92 -19.64 -20.89 1.88
CA GLU A 92 -20.38 -21.47 3.01
C GLU A 92 -21.88 -21.42 2.75
N PHE A 93 -22.40 -20.27 2.29
CA PHE A 93 -23.80 -20.14 1.88
C PHE A 93 -24.21 -21.13 0.79
N ILE A 94 -23.37 -21.34 -0.23
CA ILE A 94 -23.64 -22.29 -1.33
C ILE A 94 -23.63 -23.73 -0.80
N ILE A 95 -22.69 -24.07 0.10
CA ILE A 95 -22.56 -25.41 0.70
C ILE A 95 -23.71 -25.71 1.65
N GLU A 96 -24.12 -24.76 2.48
CA GLU A 96 -25.18 -24.94 3.50
C GLU A 96 -26.56 -25.05 2.86
N LYS A 97 -26.87 -24.18 1.90
CA LYS A 97 -28.24 -24.11 1.38
C LYS A 97 -28.62 -25.28 0.48
N ASN A 98 -27.70 -26.13 0.03
CA ASN A 98 -27.96 -27.18 -0.97
C ASN A 98 -28.64 -26.63 -2.26
N ILE A 99 -28.61 -25.31 -2.48
CA ILE A 99 -29.31 -24.67 -3.59
C ILE A 99 -28.42 -24.84 -4.82
N ILE A 100 -28.71 -25.86 -5.61
CA ILE A 100 -28.21 -26.03 -6.99
C ILE A 100 -29.14 -25.24 -7.93
N GLU A 101 -29.54 -24.02 -7.56
CA GLU A 101 -30.13 -23.11 -8.54
C GLU A 101 -28.98 -22.43 -9.28
N ASP A 102 -28.69 -22.96 -10.47
CA ASP A 102 -27.62 -22.49 -11.36
C ASP A 102 -27.58 -20.96 -11.49
N LYS A 103 -28.74 -20.29 -11.44
CA LYS A 103 -28.83 -18.83 -11.59
C LYS A 103 -28.22 -18.06 -10.42
N ILE A 104 -28.47 -18.50 -9.18
CA ILE A 104 -27.95 -17.85 -7.97
C ILE A 104 -26.45 -18.10 -7.87
N ILE A 105 -26.03 -19.35 -8.04
CA ILE A 105 -24.60 -19.73 -8.03
C ILE A 105 -23.82 -18.95 -9.09
N ASN A 106 -24.32 -18.88 -10.32
CA ASN A 106 -23.65 -18.13 -11.38
C ASN A 106 -23.50 -16.65 -11.05
N CYS A 107 -24.53 -16.04 -10.46
CA CYS A 107 -24.49 -14.63 -10.07
C CYS A 107 -23.43 -14.40 -8.98
N GLU A 108 -23.43 -15.22 -7.93
CA GLU A 108 -22.51 -15.11 -6.80
C GLU A 108 -21.05 -15.31 -7.22
N LEU A 109 -20.79 -16.32 -8.06
CA LEU A 109 -19.46 -16.59 -8.60
C LEU A 109 -19.02 -15.54 -9.63
N LYS A 110 -19.95 -14.89 -10.34
CA LYS A 110 -19.63 -13.73 -11.20
C LYS A 110 -19.19 -12.53 -10.35
N ILE A 111 -19.85 -12.27 -9.23
CA ILE A 111 -19.46 -11.21 -8.29
C ILE A 111 -18.05 -11.47 -7.75
N LEU A 112 -17.76 -12.71 -7.32
CA LEU A 112 -16.42 -13.10 -6.86
C LEU A 112 -15.35 -12.86 -7.92
N ARG A 113 -15.58 -13.33 -9.16
CA ARG A 113 -14.64 -13.14 -10.27
C ARG A 113 -14.41 -11.66 -10.59
N SER A 114 -15.47 -10.88 -10.65
CA SER A 114 -15.38 -9.43 -10.92
C SER A 114 -14.57 -8.73 -9.83
N LYS A 115 -14.85 -9.02 -8.56
CA LYS A 115 -14.16 -8.38 -7.43
C LYS A 115 -12.69 -8.78 -7.37
N LEU A 116 -12.37 -10.06 -7.59
CA LEU A 116 -11.00 -10.53 -7.68
C LEU A 116 -10.23 -9.83 -8.79
N ASN A 117 -10.82 -9.72 -9.99
CA ASN A 117 -10.20 -9.04 -11.13
C ASN A 117 -9.95 -7.56 -10.84
N SER A 118 -10.89 -6.87 -10.20
CA SER A 118 -10.69 -5.47 -9.80
C SER A 118 -9.54 -5.31 -8.80
N ILE A 119 -9.44 -6.18 -7.80
CA ILE A 119 -8.37 -6.11 -6.80
C ILE A 119 -7.00 -6.39 -7.45
N ILE A 120 -6.93 -7.39 -8.33
CA ILE A 120 -5.70 -7.72 -9.06
C ILE A 120 -5.30 -6.55 -9.97
N SER A 121 -6.24 -5.96 -10.72
CA SER A 121 -5.97 -4.80 -11.58
C SER A 121 -5.42 -3.61 -10.80
N ILE A 122 -5.97 -3.35 -9.61
CA ILE A 122 -5.46 -2.30 -8.72
C ILE A 122 -4.04 -2.66 -8.26
N ALA A 123 -3.83 -3.90 -7.81
CA ALA A 123 -2.51 -4.33 -7.34
C ALA A 123 -1.42 -4.35 -8.44
N GLU A 124 -1.81 -4.55 -9.70
CA GLU A 124 -0.95 -4.41 -10.88
C GLU A 124 -0.65 -2.93 -11.19
N GLU A 125 -1.63 -2.04 -11.12
CA GLU A 125 -1.48 -0.59 -11.37
C GLU A 125 -0.47 0.06 -10.42
N TYR A 126 -0.50 -0.35 -9.15
CA TYR A 126 0.44 0.11 -8.13
C TYR A 126 1.76 -0.70 -8.07
N ASP A 127 2.00 -1.57 -9.06
CA ASP A 127 3.23 -2.37 -9.19
C ASP A 127 3.52 -3.27 -7.98
N PHE A 128 2.51 -3.60 -7.16
CA PHE A 128 2.67 -4.56 -6.05
C PHE A 128 2.72 -6.01 -6.55
N ILE A 129 2.09 -6.29 -7.69
CA ILE A 129 2.14 -7.57 -8.39
C ILE A 129 2.76 -7.34 -9.78
N ARG A 130 4.05 -7.68 -9.94
CA ARG A 130 4.73 -7.69 -11.25
C ARG A 130 4.49 -9.01 -11.98
N ASP A 131 4.67 -9.01 -13.30
CA ASP A 131 4.46 -10.14 -14.24
C ASP A 131 4.97 -11.52 -13.80
N GLN A 132 5.98 -11.62 -12.91
CA GLN A 132 6.44 -12.90 -12.36
C GLN A 132 5.53 -13.46 -11.24
N ASN A 133 4.81 -12.60 -10.51
CA ASN A 133 3.79 -12.97 -9.52
C ASN A 133 2.39 -13.16 -10.14
N ASN A 134 2.26 -12.86 -11.44
CA ASN A 134 1.05 -13.11 -12.21
C ASN A 134 0.66 -14.61 -12.19
N GLY A 135 1.62 -15.50 -11.97
CA GLY A 135 1.37 -16.94 -11.74
C GLY A 135 0.42 -17.23 -10.58
N LYS A 136 0.60 -16.59 -9.41
CA LYS A 136 -0.26 -16.81 -8.23
C LYS A 136 -1.63 -16.17 -8.39
N ALA A 137 -1.67 -14.94 -8.89
CA ALA A 137 -2.91 -14.24 -9.20
C ALA A 137 -3.75 -15.02 -10.23
N ASN A 138 -3.11 -15.57 -11.26
CA ASN A 138 -3.76 -16.42 -12.25
C ASN A 138 -4.16 -17.78 -11.68
N GLN A 139 -3.37 -18.40 -10.80
CA GLN A 139 -3.79 -19.60 -10.08
C GLN A 139 -5.04 -19.36 -9.22
N VAL A 140 -5.18 -18.17 -8.60
CA VAL A 140 -6.42 -17.82 -7.87
C VAL A 140 -7.60 -17.71 -8.85
N LYS A 141 -7.40 -17.08 -10.02
CA LYS A 141 -8.44 -17.01 -11.07
C LYS A 141 -8.84 -18.40 -11.58
N GLU A 142 -7.86 -19.27 -11.82
CA GLU A 142 -8.08 -20.66 -12.26
C GLU A 142 -8.83 -21.46 -11.20
N LYS A 143 -8.42 -21.39 -9.94
CA LYS A 143 -9.11 -22.10 -8.85
C LYS A 143 -10.54 -21.61 -8.64
N LEU A 144 -10.79 -20.31 -8.84
CA LEU A 144 -12.14 -19.77 -8.80
C LEU A 144 -12.98 -20.24 -9.99
N LYS A 145 -12.36 -20.48 -11.15
CA LYS A 145 -12.98 -21.11 -12.31
C LYS A 145 -13.26 -22.59 -12.06
N ASP A 146 -12.35 -23.34 -11.43
CA ASP A 146 -12.56 -24.73 -11.02
C ASP A 146 -13.80 -24.85 -10.13
N ILE A 147 -13.95 -23.95 -9.14
CA ILE A 147 -15.14 -23.90 -8.26
C ILE A 147 -16.41 -23.65 -9.08
N TRP A 148 -16.34 -22.76 -10.06
CA TRP A 148 -17.47 -22.48 -10.95
C TRP A 148 -17.84 -23.69 -11.81
N GLU A 149 -16.87 -24.39 -12.38
CA GLU A 149 -17.11 -25.60 -13.17
C GLU A 149 -17.73 -26.71 -12.31
N ILE A 150 -17.19 -26.96 -11.11
CA ILE A 150 -17.72 -27.99 -10.19
C ILE A 150 -19.18 -27.71 -9.80
N LEU A 151 -19.54 -26.45 -9.62
CA LEU A 151 -20.87 -26.04 -9.17
C LEU A 151 -21.90 -25.89 -10.30
N THR A 152 -21.47 -25.69 -11.54
CA THR A 152 -22.36 -25.39 -12.69
C THR A 152 -22.40 -26.54 -13.71
N ASP A 153 -21.64 -27.63 -13.53
CA ASP A 153 -21.61 -28.76 -14.45
C ASP A 153 -22.94 -29.57 -14.39
N PRO A 154 -23.73 -29.60 -15.48
CA PRO A 154 -25.02 -30.29 -15.54
C PRO A 154 -24.88 -31.82 -15.71
N SER A 155 -23.68 -32.34 -15.97
CA SER A 155 -23.47 -33.75 -16.35
C SER A 155 -23.46 -34.74 -15.17
N ILE A 156 -23.47 -34.26 -13.93
CA ILE A 156 -23.41 -35.09 -12.73
C ILE A 156 -24.80 -35.12 -12.07
N ALA A 157 -25.56 -36.18 -12.34
CA ALA A 157 -26.86 -36.44 -11.74
C ALA A 157 -26.81 -36.41 -10.20
N PRO A 158 -27.91 -36.03 -9.51
CA PRO A 158 -27.96 -35.87 -8.06
C PRO A 158 -28.00 -37.26 -7.40
N VAL A 159 -26.82 -37.84 -7.20
CA VAL A 159 -26.61 -38.94 -6.26
C VAL A 159 -25.97 -38.32 -5.02
N ASP A 160 -26.50 -38.56 -3.83
CA ASP A 160 -26.06 -37.90 -2.58
C ASP A 160 -24.54 -37.99 -2.33
N ASN A 161 -23.90 -39.08 -2.76
CA ASN A 161 -22.45 -39.25 -2.71
C ASN A 161 -21.69 -38.25 -3.60
N ASN A 162 -22.25 -37.87 -4.75
CA ASN A 162 -21.67 -36.86 -5.65
C ASN A 162 -21.80 -35.45 -5.06
N LEU A 163 -22.86 -35.17 -4.29
CA LEU A 163 -23.06 -33.88 -3.65
C LEU A 163 -22.05 -33.64 -2.52
N LEU A 164 -21.82 -34.64 -1.67
CA LEU A 164 -20.80 -34.57 -0.62
C LEU A 164 -19.40 -34.36 -1.23
N LEU A 165 -19.07 -35.11 -2.27
CA LEU A 165 -17.78 -35.03 -2.96
C LEU A 165 -17.57 -33.64 -3.62
N ARG A 166 -18.62 -33.07 -4.22
CA ARG A 166 -18.62 -31.69 -4.75
C ARG A 166 -18.36 -30.66 -3.65
N LYS A 167 -19.04 -30.77 -2.51
CA LYS A 167 -18.82 -29.86 -1.36
C LYS A 167 -17.39 -29.94 -0.85
N THR A 168 -16.83 -31.15 -0.72
CA THR A 168 -15.44 -31.34 -0.29
C THR A 168 -14.44 -30.76 -1.30
N GLN A 169 -14.67 -30.91 -2.59
CA GLN A 169 -13.83 -30.32 -3.64
C GLN A 169 -13.89 -28.79 -3.65
N VAL A 170 -15.09 -28.21 -3.54
CA VAL A 170 -15.27 -26.76 -3.44
C VAL A 170 -14.60 -26.21 -2.18
N ALA A 171 -14.75 -26.86 -1.04
CA ALA A 171 -14.07 -26.47 0.20
C ALA A 171 -12.54 -26.56 0.06
N THR A 172 -12.03 -27.61 -0.60
CA THR A 172 -10.59 -27.77 -0.84
C THR A 172 -10.05 -26.67 -1.75
N ASN A 173 -10.75 -26.36 -2.85
CA ASN A 173 -10.36 -25.27 -3.74
C ASN A 173 -10.47 -23.89 -3.06
N SER A 174 -11.47 -23.70 -2.20
CA SER A 174 -11.60 -22.50 -1.36
C SER A 174 -10.37 -22.33 -0.46
N LEU A 175 -9.96 -23.38 0.25
CA LEU A 175 -8.78 -23.36 1.12
C LEU A 175 -7.48 -23.09 0.33
N GLN A 176 -7.37 -23.64 -0.88
CA GLN A 176 -6.23 -23.35 -1.77
C GLN A 176 -6.21 -21.88 -2.20
N ILE A 177 -7.36 -21.30 -2.52
CA ILE A 177 -7.48 -19.86 -2.80
C ILE A 177 -7.05 -19.04 -1.59
N GLU A 178 -7.52 -19.38 -0.38
CA GLU A 178 -7.11 -18.66 0.84
C GLU A 178 -5.60 -18.70 1.06
N LYS A 179 -4.98 -19.86 0.83
CA LYS A 179 -3.53 -20.03 0.94
C LYS A 179 -2.78 -19.17 -0.08
N LEU A 180 -3.22 -19.18 -1.35
CA LEU A 180 -2.61 -18.37 -2.40
C LEU A 180 -2.77 -16.86 -2.14
N LEU A 181 -3.93 -16.44 -1.62
CA LEU A 181 -4.17 -15.05 -1.20
C LEU A 181 -3.27 -14.65 -0.04
N PHE A 182 -3.08 -15.53 0.94
CA PHE A 182 -2.18 -15.29 2.06
C PHE A 182 -0.72 -15.16 1.59
N ASP A 183 -0.28 -16.02 0.67
CA ASP A 183 1.05 -15.93 0.08
C ASP A 183 1.25 -14.63 -0.72
N LEU A 184 0.22 -14.16 -1.44
CA LEU A 184 0.22 -12.86 -2.12
C LEU A 184 0.33 -11.70 -1.13
N ILE A 185 -0.42 -11.74 -0.03
CA ILE A 185 -0.35 -10.72 1.04
C ILE A 185 1.06 -10.66 1.64
N ILE A 186 1.68 -11.81 1.94
CA ILE A 186 3.05 -11.86 2.46
C ILE A 186 4.05 -11.24 1.48
N GLU A 187 3.89 -11.48 0.18
CA GLU A 187 4.77 -10.89 -0.83
C GLU A 187 4.62 -9.37 -0.92
N ILE A 188 3.39 -8.85 -0.81
CA ILE A 188 3.12 -7.41 -0.76
C ILE A 188 3.81 -6.76 0.45
N TYR A 189 3.86 -7.45 1.60
CA TYR A 189 4.56 -6.97 2.80
C TYR A 189 6.09 -7.04 2.72
N LYS A 190 6.64 -7.95 1.91
CA LYS A 190 8.11 -8.11 1.75
C LYS A 190 8.71 -7.06 0.81
N LYS A 191 7.88 -6.50 -0.07
CA LYS A 191 8.24 -5.39 -0.96
C LYS A 191 8.05 -4.07 -0.23
#